data_AF-A0A9P5U7C3-F1
#
_entry.id   AF-A0A9P5U7C3-F1
#
_cell.length_a   1.000
_cell.length_b   1.000
_cell.length_c   1.000
_cell.angle_alpha   90.00
_cell.angle_beta   90.00
_cell.angle_gamma   90.00
#
_symmetry.space_group_name_H-M   'P 1'
#
loop_
_entity.id
_entity.type
_entity.pdbx_description
1 polymer ?
#
loop_
_entity_poly.entity_id
_entity_poly.type
_entity_poly.pdbx_seq_one_letter_code
_entity_poly.pdbx_strand_id
1 'polypeptide(L)'
;MAESGPKSSALDVDKYPLAPSGLELEQVHVYVRHGERTPVGARMAGHIPEHWKMCKTAHRFQASINVSGVDGMVEGFQRALKIVERADGTHHEGQCLLGELTDLGKKSTYNFGASLRELYIQKLGFLPDSLQNSEEVYFRQVLTTNVPRTTESLQQIIHGLYPTSKCQPDAIPAIFVRNGRDENLLGNADSCKRLEILLISFAQAAASTYNHTLEPLDKKLSKYFNGQPIRLDGKPRASGILDTIRAATAHNIKVPPEFEEKGVMDVIEKAVVAEWFSDKTEEVRRLGIGRLLDDLSTKMQHKVVHGKKDPLKILVHSTHDTGLAGLASTFDVFDDKWPQFTGSITFELFKSEREASGSSILQTIFSPLWSKPNSEHYVRMRYQNKNMVLPICAEEGKHLPSFPEFCTLAAFRERVQELTPLDYESECAPAGRTPA
;
A
#
# COMPACT_ATOMS: atom_id res chain seq x y z
N MET A 1 -6.43 -6.81 -32.99
CA MET A 1 -5.37 -7.71 -32.47
C MET A 1 -4.26 -6.85 -31.91
N ALA A 2 -3.74 -7.23 -30.75
CA ALA A 2 -2.76 -6.55 -29.89
C ALA A 2 -3.26 -5.35 -29.06
N GLU A 3 -4.17 -5.61 -28.12
CA GLU A 3 -4.20 -4.85 -26.86
C GLU A 3 -3.02 -5.31 -26.00
N SER A 4 -1.87 -4.67 -26.17
CA SER A 4 -0.69 -4.86 -25.31
C SER A 4 -0.36 -3.56 -24.58
N GLY A 5 -1.36 -2.94 -23.97
CA GLY A 5 -1.11 -2.05 -22.84
C GLY A 5 -0.64 -2.88 -21.64
N PRO A 6 0.19 -2.34 -20.74
CA PRO A 6 0.51 -3.03 -19.50
C PRO A 6 -0.80 -3.35 -18.79
N LYS A 7 -1.09 -4.65 -18.62
CA LYS A 7 -2.24 -5.11 -17.84
C LYS A 7 -2.17 -4.40 -16.50
N SER A 8 -3.17 -3.56 -16.22
CA SER A 8 -3.35 -2.96 -14.92
C SER A 8 -3.20 -4.06 -13.87
N SER A 9 -2.46 -3.77 -12.80
CA SER A 9 -2.18 -4.61 -11.64
C SER A 9 -3.44 -4.95 -10.81
N ALA A 10 -4.61 -4.96 -11.46
CA ALA A 10 -5.87 -5.36 -10.85
C ALA A 10 -5.74 -6.76 -10.24
N LEU A 11 -6.51 -7.00 -9.17
CA LEU A 11 -6.58 -8.30 -8.53
C LEU A 11 -7.06 -9.34 -9.56
N ASP A 12 -6.30 -10.42 -9.72
CA ASP A 12 -6.66 -11.53 -10.62
C ASP A 12 -7.64 -12.44 -9.87
N VAL A 13 -8.92 -12.12 -9.98
CA VAL A 13 -10.01 -12.80 -9.27
C VAL A 13 -10.14 -14.25 -9.74
N ASP A 14 -9.97 -14.50 -11.03
CA ASP A 14 -10.06 -15.83 -11.64
C ASP A 14 -9.02 -16.78 -11.06
N LYS A 15 -7.77 -16.33 -10.95
CA LYS A 15 -6.66 -17.13 -10.42
C LYS A 15 -6.50 -17.08 -8.91
N TYR A 16 -7.49 -16.55 -8.19
CA TYR A 16 -7.46 -16.58 -6.73
C TYR A 16 -7.46 -18.02 -6.20
N PRO A 17 -6.42 -18.45 -5.46
CA PRO A 17 -6.36 -19.79 -4.89
C PRO A 17 -7.27 -19.87 -3.66
N LEU A 18 -8.28 -20.73 -3.74
CA LEU A 18 -9.17 -21.01 -2.62
C LEU A 18 -8.39 -21.62 -1.45
N ALA A 19 -8.82 -21.30 -0.23
CA ALA A 19 -8.24 -21.92 0.95
C ALA A 19 -8.57 -23.42 0.99
N PRO A 20 -7.69 -24.26 1.56
CA PRO A 20 -7.97 -25.65 1.85
C PRO A 20 -9.30 -25.87 2.60
N SER A 21 -9.92 -27.04 2.41
CA SER A 21 -11.13 -27.42 3.12
C SER A 21 -10.92 -27.39 4.64
N GLY A 22 -11.85 -26.78 5.38
CA GLY A 22 -11.78 -26.64 6.84
C GLY A 22 -11.15 -25.33 7.33
N LEU A 23 -10.80 -24.40 6.42
CA LEU A 23 -10.43 -23.02 6.74
C LEU A 23 -11.54 -22.05 6.38
N GLU A 24 -12.01 -21.28 7.38
CA GLU A 24 -12.96 -20.19 7.20
C GLU A 24 -12.22 -18.85 7.24
N LEU A 25 -12.50 -17.94 6.29
CA LEU A 25 -11.94 -16.60 6.27
C LEU A 25 -12.66 -15.71 7.31
N GLU A 26 -11.92 -15.09 8.23
CA GLU A 26 -12.50 -14.25 9.29
C GLU A 26 -12.24 -12.75 9.10
N GLN A 27 -11.08 -12.37 8.56
CA GLN A 27 -10.71 -10.95 8.40
C GLN A 27 -9.70 -10.76 7.25
N VAL A 28 -9.80 -9.64 6.55
CA VAL A 28 -8.93 -9.27 5.42
C VAL A 28 -8.35 -7.87 5.62
N HIS A 29 -7.04 -7.73 5.47
CA HIS A 29 -6.34 -6.45 5.47
C HIS A 29 -5.69 -6.23 4.11
N VAL A 30 -6.11 -5.20 3.39
CA VAL A 30 -5.60 -4.82 2.08
C VAL A 30 -4.79 -3.55 2.23
N TYR A 31 -3.56 -3.56 1.73
CA TYR A 31 -2.68 -2.41 1.59
C TYR A 31 -2.48 -2.15 0.10
N VAL A 32 -2.80 -0.96 -0.37
CA VAL A 32 -2.81 -0.64 -1.80
C VAL A 32 -2.07 0.65 -2.07
N ARG A 33 -1.17 0.64 -3.06
CA ARG A 33 -0.53 1.86 -3.55
C ARG A 33 -1.56 2.69 -4.30
N HIS A 34 -1.49 4.02 -4.16
CA HIS A 34 -2.28 4.92 -4.99
C HIS A 34 -2.16 4.61 -6.50
N GLY A 35 -3.16 5.03 -7.27
CA GLY A 35 -3.18 4.84 -8.72
C GLY A 35 -2.14 5.68 -9.47
N GLU A 36 -2.21 5.60 -10.80
CA GLU A 36 -1.39 6.35 -11.72
C GLU A 36 -1.52 7.85 -11.48
N ARG A 37 -0.38 8.53 -11.40
CA ARG A 37 -0.28 9.96 -11.13
C ARG A 37 0.69 10.63 -12.10
N THR A 38 0.67 11.95 -12.13
CA THR A 38 1.74 12.74 -12.75
C THR A 38 3.05 12.57 -11.97
N PRO A 39 4.21 12.84 -12.61
CA PRO A 39 5.49 12.80 -11.92
C PRO A 39 5.55 13.85 -10.80
N VAL A 40 6.32 13.58 -9.74
CA VAL A 40 6.48 14.50 -8.59
C VAL A 40 7.38 15.71 -8.91
N GLY A 41 8.08 15.67 -10.04
CA GLY A 41 8.91 16.78 -10.53
C GLY A 41 9.02 16.73 -12.05
N ALA A 42 8.99 17.91 -12.68
CA ALA A 42 9.22 18.01 -14.12
C ALA A 42 10.69 17.72 -14.45
N ARG A 43 10.93 16.75 -15.33
CA ARG A 43 12.25 16.35 -15.81
C ARG A 43 12.16 16.03 -17.30
N MET A 44 13.30 16.06 -17.99
CA MET A 44 13.39 15.80 -19.44
C MET A 44 12.51 16.75 -20.27
N ALA A 45 12.55 18.04 -19.90
CA ALA A 45 11.95 19.14 -20.65
C ALA A 45 12.31 19.02 -22.15
N GLY A 46 11.29 18.96 -23.01
CA GLY A 46 11.45 18.81 -24.46
C GLY A 46 11.30 17.38 -24.99
N HIS A 47 11.36 16.35 -24.14
CA HIS A 47 11.11 14.96 -24.54
C HIS A 47 9.84 14.39 -23.91
N ILE A 48 9.54 14.80 -22.67
CA ILE A 48 8.30 14.46 -21.98
C ILE A 48 7.57 15.78 -21.68
N PRO A 49 6.23 15.84 -21.83
CA PRO A 49 5.48 17.05 -21.52
C PRO A 49 5.71 17.47 -20.06
N GLU A 50 6.04 18.74 -19.84
CA GLU A 50 6.13 19.30 -18.49
C GLU A 50 4.75 19.46 -17.85
N HIS A 51 3.73 19.69 -18.68
CA HIS A 51 2.35 19.90 -18.27
C HIS A 51 1.45 18.79 -18.80
N TRP A 52 0.74 18.18 -17.87
CA TRP A 52 -0.08 17.00 -18.12
C TRP A 52 -1.55 17.41 -18.08
N LYS A 53 -2.34 17.06 -19.11
CA LYS A 53 -3.74 17.50 -19.27
C LYS A 53 -4.74 16.35 -19.08
N MET A 54 -4.62 15.64 -17.96
CA MET A 54 -5.33 14.37 -17.69
C MET A 54 -5.93 14.26 -16.29
N CYS A 55 -6.16 15.40 -15.63
CA CYS A 55 -6.77 15.50 -14.31
C CYS A 55 -8.11 16.24 -14.39
N LYS A 56 -9.02 15.80 -15.26
CA LYS A 56 -10.31 16.51 -15.44
C LYS A 56 -11.27 16.24 -14.29
N THR A 57 -11.33 15.01 -13.82
CA THR A 57 -12.28 14.59 -12.77
C THR A 57 -11.83 15.08 -11.39
N ALA A 58 -10.52 15.09 -11.12
CA ALA A 58 -9.96 15.62 -9.87
C ALA A 58 -10.27 17.09 -9.62
N HIS A 59 -10.63 17.84 -10.66
CA HIS A 59 -10.83 19.27 -10.57
C HIS A 59 -12.26 19.68 -10.26
N ARG A 60 -13.21 18.73 -10.24
CA ARG A 60 -14.61 18.99 -9.91
C ARG A 60 -14.83 18.70 -8.43
N PHE A 61 -14.89 19.76 -7.63
CA PHE A 61 -15.10 19.67 -6.19
C PHE A 61 -16.59 19.84 -5.87
N GLN A 62 -17.06 19.05 -4.92
CA GLN A 62 -18.32 19.28 -4.24
C GLN A 62 -17.99 19.45 -2.76
N ALA A 63 -18.14 20.68 -2.26
CA ALA A 63 -17.89 21.01 -0.87
C ALA A 63 -19.21 21.20 -0.14
N SER A 64 -19.30 20.68 1.09
CA SER A 64 -20.39 21.02 2.00
C SER A 64 -20.22 22.46 2.46
N ILE A 65 -21.31 23.24 2.39
CA ILE A 65 -21.37 24.63 2.81
C ILE A 65 -22.53 24.83 3.77
N ASN A 66 -22.38 25.74 4.72
CA ASN A 66 -23.50 26.17 5.55
C ASN A 66 -24.28 27.24 4.80
N VAL A 67 -25.53 26.94 4.46
CA VAL A 67 -26.46 27.87 3.82
C VAL A 67 -27.36 28.45 4.90
N SER A 68 -27.37 29.78 5.03
CA SER A 68 -28.29 30.47 5.92
C SER A 68 -29.72 30.36 5.40
N GLY A 69 -30.55 29.54 6.04
CA GLY A 69 -31.99 29.46 5.79
C GLY A 69 -32.78 30.32 6.77
N VAL A 70 -34.07 30.54 6.47
CA VAL A 70 -35.00 31.32 7.31
C VAL A 70 -35.24 30.65 8.67
N ASP A 71 -35.06 29.33 8.77
CA ASP A 71 -35.21 28.51 9.99
C ASP A 71 -33.87 27.98 10.56
N GLY A 72 -32.72 28.52 10.13
CA GLY A 72 -31.39 28.13 10.64
C GLY A 72 -30.37 27.78 9.55
N MET A 73 -29.17 27.34 9.95
CA MET A 73 -28.15 26.86 9.00
C MET A 73 -28.56 25.49 8.43
N VAL A 74 -28.67 25.39 7.12
CA VAL A 74 -28.92 24.14 6.39
C VAL A 74 -27.63 23.76 5.65
N GLU A 75 -27.27 22.49 5.65
CA GLU A 75 -26.15 22.00 4.83
C GLU A 75 -26.54 22.04 3.34
N GLY A 76 -25.76 22.78 2.55
CA GLY A 76 -25.83 22.79 1.09
C GLY A 76 -24.56 22.22 0.48
N PHE A 77 -24.59 21.96 -0.82
CA PHE A 77 -23.40 21.54 -1.57
C PHE A 77 -23.08 22.58 -2.65
N GLN A 78 -21.85 23.09 -2.62
CA GLN A 78 -21.34 23.97 -3.67
C GLN A 78 -20.42 23.22 -4.60
N ARG A 79 -20.70 23.33 -5.90
CA ARG A 79 -19.80 22.85 -6.96
C ARG A 79 -18.75 23.92 -7.23
N ALA A 80 -17.48 23.53 -7.22
CA ALA A 80 -16.36 24.39 -7.57
C ALA A 80 -15.43 23.67 -8.56
N LEU A 81 -14.78 24.46 -9.41
CA LEU A 81 -13.79 23.96 -10.37
C LEU A 81 -12.40 24.45 -9.95
N LYS A 82 -11.47 23.52 -9.75
CA LYS A 82 -10.05 23.85 -9.58
C LYS A 82 -9.42 24.08 -10.94
N ILE A 83 -8.77 25.23 -11.10
CA ILE A 83 -8.00 25.59 -12.28
C ILE A 83 -6.54 25.68 -11.87
N VAL A 84 -5.67 24.96 -12.59
CA VAL A 84 -4.22 25.04 -12.37
C VAL A 84 -3.67 26.08 -13.33
N GLU A 85 -3.23 27.19 -12.74
CA GLU A 85 -2.57 28.30 -13.44
C GLU A 85 -1.06 28.07 -13.49
N ARG A 86 -0.44 28.45 -14.61
CA ARG A 86 1.01 28.45 -14.79
C ARG A 86 1.61 29.76 -14.34
N ALA A 87 2.94 29.81 -14.21
CA ALA A 87 3.66 31.03 -13.85
C ALA A 87 3.43 32.20 -14.84
N ASP A 88 3.04 31.91 -16.09
CA ASP A 88 2.72 32.90 -17.13
C ASP A 88 1.23 33.33 -17.14
N GLY A 89 0.41 32.85 -16.20
CA GLY A 89 -1.03 33.12 -16.13
C GLY A 89 -1.89 32.26 -17.07
N THR A 90 -1.27 31.39 -17.89
CA THR A 90 -2.04 30.49 -18.76
C THR A 90 -2.61 29.32 -17.96
N HIS A 91 -3.79 28.85 -18.36
CA HIS A 91 -4.42 27.68 -17.78
C HIS A 91 -5.07 26.83 -18.87
N HIS A 92 -5.16 25.53 -18.61
CA HIS A 92 -5.87 24.60 -19.48
C HIS A 92 -6.76 23.69 -18.65
N GLU A 93 -7.90 23.31 -19.22
CA GLU A 93 -8.78 22.33 -18.59
C GLU A 93 -8.06 20.99 -18.41
N GLY A 94 -8.17 20.41 -17.20
CA GLY A 94 -7.55 19.15 -16.83
C GLY A 94 -6.04 19.20 -16.63
N GLN A 95 -5.43 20.38 -16.57
CA GLN A 95 -4.01 20.52 -16.26
C GLN A 95 -3.71 20.07 -14.83
N CYS A 96 -2.92 19.03 -14.68
CA CYS A 96 -2.53 18.45 -13.39
C CYS A 96 -1.44 19.27 -12.68
N LEU A 97 -1.45 19.24 -11.35
CA LEU A 97 -0.28 19.53 -10.52
C LEU A 97 0.71 18.35 -10.56
N LEU A 98 1.93 18.59 -10.09
CA LEU A 98 2.94 17.54 -9.92
C LEU A 98 2.53 16.58 -8.79
N GLY A 99 2.64 15.28 -9.06
CA GLY A 99 2.22 14.22 -8.14
C GLY A 99 0.70 14.02 -7.99
N GLU A 100 -0.13 14.70 -8.78
CA GLU A 100 -1.59 14.60 -8.74
C GLU A 100 -2.10 13.29 -9.38
N LEU A 101 -3.14 12.70 -8.79
CA LEU A 101 -3.77 11.49 -9.31
C LEU A 101 -4.51 11.80 -10.61
N THR A 102 -4.27 11.00 -11.65
CA THR A 102 -4.88 11.23 -12.96
C THR A 102 -6.24 10.53 -13.08
N ASP A 103 -7.00 10.85 -14.13
CA ASP A 103 -8.25 10.14 -14.44
C ASP A 103 -8.01 8.63 -14.68
N LEU A 104 -6.83 8.26 -15.20
CA LEU A 104 -6.41 6.87 -15.32
C LEU A 104 -6.21 6.21 -13.95
N GLY A 105 -5.53 6.90 -13.02
CA GLY A 105 -5.34 6.46 -11.65
C GLY A 105 -6.65 6.25 -10.90
N LYS A 106 -7.65 7.10 -11.16
CA LYS A 106 -9.00 6.91 -10.61
C LYS A 106 -9.68 5.67 -11.16
N LYS A 107 -9.57 5.43 -12.47
CA LYS A 107 -10.13 4.25 -13.12
C LYS A 107 -9.48 2.96 -12.64
N SER A 108 -8.15 2.92 -12.50
CA SER A 108 -7.44 1.72 -12.05
C SER A 108 -7.80 1.36 -10.59
N THR A 109 -7.88 2.36 -9.72
CA THR A 109 -8.26 2.18 -8.31
C THR A 109 -9.74 1.82 -8.14
N TYR A 110 -10.62 2.38 -8.97
CA TYR A 110 -12.02 1.92 -9.05
C TYR A 110 -12.12 0.44 -9.47
N ASN A 111 -11.41 0.05 -10.53
CA ASN A 111 -11.38 -1.33 -11.00
C ASN A 111 -10.83 -2.29 -9.95
N PHE A 112 -9.84 -1.86 -9.16
CA PHE A 112 -9.34 -2.63 -8.02
C PHE A 112 -10.42 -2.83 -6.95
N GLY A 113 -11.18 -1.78 -6.61
CA GLY A 113 -12.35 -1.89 -5.72
C GLY A 113 -13.43 -2.83 -6.26
N ALA A 114 -13.72 -2.76 -7.56
CA ALA A 114 -14.65 -3.67 -8.22
C ALA A 114 -14.16 -5.13 -8.18
N SER A 115 -12.85 -5.36 -8.33
CA SER A 115 -12.23 -6.69 -8.20
C SER A 115 -12.31 -7.21 -6.76
N LEU A 116 -12.17 -6.35 -5.76
CA LEU A 116 -12.41 -6.71 -4.35
C LEU A 116 -13.85 -7.15 -4.12
N ARG A 117 -14.83 -6.47 -4.73
CA ARG A 117 -16.25 -6.86 -4.68
C ARG A 117 -16.46 -8.23 -5.33
N GLU A 118 -15.94 -8.44 -6.53
CA GLU A 118 -16.05 -9.72 -7.22
C GLU A 118 -15.45 -10.87 -6.39
N LEU A 119 -14.29 -10.65 -5.79
CA LEU A 119 -13.61 -11.67 -4.97
C LEU A 119 -14.35 -11.92 -3.64
N TYR A 120 -14.51 -10.90 -2.81
CA TYR A 120 -14.96 -11.08 -1.41
C TYR A 120 -16.48 -11.08 -1.24
N ILE A 121 -17.25 -10.54 -2.19
CA ILE A 121 -18.72 -10.59 -2.17
C ILE A 121 -19.23 -11.72 -3.05
N GLN A 122 -18.83 -11.76 -4.33
CA GLN A 122 -19.46 -12.67 -5.29
C GLN A 122 -18.86 -14.09 -5.25
N LYS A 123 -17.52 -14.20 -5.25
CA LYS A 123 -16.83 -15.50 -5.31
C LYS A 123 -16.75 -16.19 -3.94
N LEU A 124 -16.41 -15.45 -2.88
CA LEU A 124 -16.24 -16.01 -1.54
C LEU A 124 -17.46 -15.86 -0.63
N GLY A 125 -18.40 -14.96 -0.94
CA GLY A 125 -19.57 -14.71 -0.09
C GLY A 125 -19.23 -14.18 1.32
N PHE A 126 -18.03 -13.62 1.50
CA PHE A 126 -17.51 -13.19 2.81
C PHE A 126 -18.13 -11.86 3.28
N LEU A 127 -18.29 -10.92 2.36
CA LEU A 127 -18.89 -9.60 2.59
C LEU A 127 -20.33 -9.56 2.04
N PRO A 128 -21.24 -8.78 2.66
CA PRO A 128 -22.59 -8.60 2.15
C PRO A 128 -22.59 -7.79 0.83
N ASP A 129 -23.64 -7.96 0.02
CA ASP A 129 -23.78 -7.21 -1.24
C ASP A 129 -24.02 -5.70 -1.02
N SER A 130 -24.67 -5.35 0.09
CA SER A 130 -24.94 -3.98 0.53
C SER A 130 -24.31 -3.70 1.88
N LEU A 131 -23.74 -2.52 2.06
CA LEU A 131 -23.19 -2.09 3.35
C LEU A 131 -24.33 -1.67 4.28
N GLN A 132 -24.56 -2.45 5.34
CA GLN A 132 -25.57 -2.17 6.36
C GLN A 132 -24.97 -1.56 7.61
N ASN A 133 -23.78 -2.02 8.02
CA ASN A 133 -23.06 -1.49 9.17
C ASN A 133 -21.68 -0.97 8.72
N SER A 134 -21.39 0.29 9.03
CA SER A 134 -20.09 0.92 8.75
C SER A 134 -18.94 0.30 9.54
N GLU A 135 -19.20 -0.43 10.63
CA GLU A 135 -18.19 -1.11 11.44
C GLU A 135 -17.66 -2.41 10.80
N GLU A 136 -18.34 -2.94 9.76
CA GLU A 136 -17.86 -4.11 9.01
C GLU A 136 -16.63 -3.79 8.14
N VAL A 137 -16.42 -2.50 7.87
CA VAL A 137 -15.40 -1.99 6.95
C VAL A 137 -14.54 -0.95 7.65
N TYR A 138 -13.24 -0.99 7.38
CA TYR A 138 -12.32 0.03 7.88
C TYR A 138 -11.48 0.58 6.73
N PHE A 139 -11.68 1.85 6.39
CA PHE A 139 -10.95 2.50 5.32
C PHE A 139 -9.98 3.53 5.90
N ARG A 140 -8.69 3.38 5.65
CA ARG A 140 -7.67 4.32 6.13
C ARG A 140 -6.74 4.72 5.00
N GLN A 141 -6.39 5.99 4.93
CA GLN A 141 -5.41 6.48 3.95
C GLN A 141 -4.23 7.13 4.65
N VAL A 142 -3.08 7.05 4.00
CA VAL A 142 -1.84 7.70 4.44
C VAL A 142 -1.82 9.16 3.97
N LEU A 143 -1.60 10.09 4.90
CA LEU A 143 -1.45 11.52 4.58
C LEU A 143 -0.04 12.02 4.92
N THR A 144 0.92 11.73 4.05
CA THR A 144 2.31 12.23 4.21
C THR A 144 2.66 13.40 3.30
N THR A 145 1.84 13.68 2.30
CA THR A 145 2.04 14.83 1.41
C THR A 145 0.76 15.62 1.27
N ASN A 146 0.86 16.93 1.01
CA ASN A 146 -0.29 17.82 0.77
C ASN A 146 -0.99 17.58 -0.60
N VAL A 147 -0.79 16.40 -1.20
CA VAL A 147 -1.41 16.01 -2.47
C VAL A 147 -2.32 14.82 -2.19
N PRO A 148 -3.65 14.95 -2.36
CA PRO A 148 -4.65 13.99 -1.88
C PRO A 148 -4.75 12.70 -2.71
N ARG A 149 -3.67 12.29 -3.41
CA ARG A 149 -3.68 11.14 -4.33
C ARG A 149 -4.07 9.82 -3.65
N THR A 150 -3.70 9.64 -2.39
CA THR A 150 -4.03 8.45 -1.59
C THR A 150 -5.48 8.49 -1.13
N THR A 151 -5.97 9.64 -0.65
CA THR A 151 -7.39 9.86 -0.34
C THR A 151 -8.28 9.60 -1.55
N GLU A 152 -7.96 10.19 -2.71
CA GLU A 152 -8.75 10.03 -3.93
C GLU A 152 -8.72 8.58 -4.42
N SER A 153 -7.57 7.90 -4.36
CA SER A 153 -7.47 6.48 -4.69
C SER A 153 -8.37 5.63 -3.79
N LEU A 154 -8.36 5.87 -2.48
CA LEU A 154 -9.20 5.14 -1.54
C LEU A 154 -10.70 5.39 -1.78
N GLN A 155 -11.09 6.62 -2.09
CA GLN A 155 -12.48 6.95 -2.44
C GLN A 155 -12.94 6.16 -3.67
N GLN A 156 -12.10 6.02 -4.70
CA GLN A 156 -12.43 5.22 -5.88
C GLN A 156 -12.53 3.72 -5.54
N ILE A 157 -11.67 3.21 -4.66
CA ILE A 157 -11.75 1.82 -4.20
C ILE A 157 -13.04 1.58 -3.42
N ILE A 158 -13.42 2.49 -2.52
CA ILE A 158 -14.69 2.42 -1.79
C ILE A 158 -15.86 2.42 -2.77
N HIS A 159 -15.85 3.31 -3.77
CA HIS A 159 -16.89 3.37 -4.78
C HIS A 159 -17.00 2.10 -5.63
N GLY A 160 -15.87 1.46 -5.94
CA GLY A 160 -15.85 0.17 -6.64
C GLY A 160 -16.33 -1.01 -5.78
N LEU A 161 -15.98 -1.02 -4.49
CA LEU A 161 -16.37 -2.07 -3.56
C LEU A 161 -17.84 -1.98 -3.15
N TYR A 162 -18.28 -0.79 -2.74
CA TYR A 162 -19.67 -0.45 -2.40
C TYR A 162 -20.09 0.82 -3.16
N PRO A 163 -20.75 0.66 -4.32
CA PRO A 163 -21.35 1.78 -5.03
C PRO A 163 -22.37 2.51 -4.16
N THR A 164 -22.59 3.80 -4.40
CA THR A 164 -23.50 4.64 -3.60
C THR A 164 -24.93 4.06 -3.50
N SER A 165 -25.40 3.36 -4.53
CA SER A 165 -26.70 2.68 -4.53
C SER A 165 -26.78 1.44 -3.63
N LYS A 166 -25.64 0.94 -3.13
CA LYS A 166 -25.50 -0.26 -2.30
C LYS A 166 -25.13 0.07 -0.85
N CYS A 167 -24.99 1.35 -0.51
CA CYS A 167 -24.82 1.79 0.87
C CYS A 167 -26.20 2.19 1.43
N GLN A 168 -26.53 1.72 2.63
CA GLN A 168 -27.69 2.24 3.35
C GLN A 168 -27.46 3.72 3.71
N PRO A 169 -28.52 4.55 3.82
CA PRO A 169 -28.40 5.98 4.13
C PRO A 169 -27.59 6.28 5.40
N ASP A 170 -27.74 5.42 6.42
CA ASP A 170 -27.06 5.56 7.72
C ASP A 170 -25.66 4.91 7.75
N ALA A 171 -25.30 4.13 6.72
CA ALA A 171 -24.05 3.36 6.66
C ALA A 171 -23.05 4.04 5.71
N ILE A 172 -22.58 5.22 6.08
CA ILE A 172 -21.58 5.98 5.32
C ILE A 172 -20.18 5.43 5.64
N PRO A 173 -19.41 4.95 4.63
CA PRO A 173 -18.04 4.51 4.86
C PRO A 173 -17.15 5.64 5.38
N ALA A 174 -16.66 5.52 6.61
CA ALA A 174 -15.72 6.48 7.18
C ALA A 174 -14.30 6.28 6.61
N ILE A 175 -13.64 7.38 6.25
CA ILE A 175 -12.22 7.39 5.85
C ILE A 175 -11.41 7.93 7.02
N PHE A 176 -10.61 7.07 7.64
CA PHE A 176 -9.73 7.43 8.73
C PHE A 176 -8.41 8.01 8.21
N VAL A 177 -7.98 9.10 8.83
CA VAL A 177 -6.73 9.81 8.53
C VAL A 177 -6.02 10.10 9.84
N ARG A 178 -4.70 9.88 9.89
CA ARG A 178 -3.86 10.30 11.02
C ARG A 178 -3.07 11.55 10.65
N ASN A 179 -2.63 12.27 11.67
CA ASN A 179 -1.67 13.35 11.46
C ASN A 179 -0.35 12.77 10.94
N GLY A 180 0.40 13.57 10.18
CA GLY A 180 1.68 13.14 9.61
C GLY A 180 2.70 12.66 10.65
N ARG A 181 2.61 13.12 11.91
CA ARG A 181 3.48 12.64 13.01
C ARG A 181 3.11 11.26 13.55
N ASP A 182 1.82 10.94 13.53
CA ASP A 182 1.27 9.67 14.05
C ASP A 182 1.13 8.61 12.97
N GLU A 183 1.51 8.96 11.74
CA GLU A 183 1.38 8.11 10.58
C GLU A 183 2.36 6.94 10.65
N ASN A 184 1.81 5.74 10.42
CA ASN A 184 2.54 4.47 10.47
C ASN A 184 2.23 3.57 9.27
N LEU A 185 1.49 4.04 8.25
CA LEU A 185 1.30 3.30 7.00
C LEU A 185 2.55 3.25 6.09
N LEU A 186 3.62 3.93 6.53
CA LEU A 186 4.95 3.92 5.92
C LEU A 186 6.02 4.17 7.01
N GLY A 187 7.30 3.92 6.67
CA GLY A 187 8.42 4.28 7.53
C GLY A 187 8.58 5.80 7.64
N ASN A 188 8.14 6.36 8.76
CA ASN A 188 8.00 7.82 8.94
C ASN A 188 9.33 8.49 9.33
N ALA A 189 10.17 8.72 8.32
CA ALA A 189 11.47 9.37 8.49
C ALA A 189 11.35 10.82 9.01
N ASP A 190 10.24 11.52 8.72
CA ASP A 190 10.04 12.90 9.19
C ASP A 190 9.88 12.96 10.72
N SER A 191 9.26 11.93 11.30
CA SER A 191 9.01 11.85 12.74
C SER A 191 10.11 11.10 13.49
N CYS A 192 10.83 10.19 12.82
CA CYS A 192 11.88 9.38 13.42
C CYS A 192 13.26 9.74 12.91
N LYS A 193 14.02 10.53 13.69
CA LYS A 193 15.35 11.00 13.30
C LYS A 193 16.36 9.87 13.15
N ARG A 194 16.27 8.83 14.00
CA ARG A 194 17.11 7.64 13.87
C ARG A 194 16.88 6.93 12.53
N LEU A 195 15.63 6.73 12.14
CA LEU A 195 15.26 6.14 10.85
C LEU A 195 15.75 7.01 9.68
N GLU A 196 15.61 8.34 9.76
CA GLU A 196 16.11 9.27 8.74
C GLU A 196 17.62 9.09 8.52
N ILE A 197 18.42 9.03 9.59
CA ILE A 197 19.87 8.84 9.52
C ILE A 197 20.21 7.50 8.86
N LEU A 198 19.53 6.43 9.25
CA LEU A 198 19.73 5.10 8.67
C LEU A 198 19.46 5.14 7.17
N LEU A 199 18.29 5.60 6.75
CA LEU A 199 17.91 5.69 5.32
C LEU A 199 18.89 6.53 4.50
N ILE A 200 19.38 7.66 5.02
CA ILE A 200 20.40 8.48 4.34
C ILE A 200 21.71 7.71 4.20
N SER A 201 22.17 7.03 5.26
CA SER A 201 23.42 6.26 5.22
C SER A 201 23.36 5.13 4.19
N PHE A 202 22.21 4.46 4.08
CA PHE A 202 21.99 3.41 3.08
C PHE A 202 21.91 3.98 1.66
N ALA A 203 21.23 5.11 1.46
CA ALA A 203 21.20 5.78 0.17
C ALA A 203 22.62 6.16 -0.30
N GLN A 204 23.50 6.62 0.60
CA GLN A 204 24.91 6.91 0.28
C GLN A 204 25.73 5.65 -0.04
N ALA A 205 25.51 4.56 0.70
CA ALA A 205 26.16 3.27 0.43
C ALA A 205 25.71 2.70 -0.93
N ALA A 206 24.41 2.80 -1.24
CA ALA A 206 23.85 2.41 -2.52
C ALA A 206 24.41 3.27 -3.66
N ALA A 207 24.51 4.59 -3.48
CA ALA A 207 25.15 5.47 -4.46
C ALA A 207 26.58 5.04 -4.77
N SER A 208 27.40 4.78 -3.74
CA SER A 208 28.78 4.31 -3.91
C SER A 208 28.86 2.96 -4.64
N THR A 209 27.86 2.08 -4.42
CA THR A 209 27.82 0.74 -5.00
C THR A 209 27.21 0.69 -6.40
N TYR A 210 26.30 1.59 -6.77
CA TYR A 210 25.58 1.49 -8.05
C TYR A 210 25.95 2.59 -9.05
N ASN A 211 26.60 3.68 -8.62
CA ASN A 211 26.99 4.75 -9.53
C ASN A 211 27.91 4.26 -10.66
N HIS A 212 28.82 3.30 -10.40
CA HIS A 212 29.67 2.69 -11.42
C HIS A 212 28.88 1.83 -12.43
N THR A 213 27.74 1.28 -12.02
CA THR A 213 26.86 0.50 -12.92
C THR A 213 26.02 1.42 -13.81
N LEU A 214 25.81 2.67 -13.39
CA LEU A 214 25.10 3.70 -14.17
C LEU A 214 26.01 4.43 -15.17
N GLU A 215 27.33 4.50 -14.92
CA GLU A 215 28.32 5.14 -15.79
C GLU A 215 28.25 4.74 -17.27
N PRO A 216 28.12 3.45 -17.64
CA PRO A 216 28.03 3.04 -19.04
C PRO A 216 26.80 3.61 -19.76
N LEU A 217 25.74 3.94 -19.02
CA LEU A 217 24.50 4.48 -19.57
C LEU A 217 24.60 5.97 -19.89
N ASP A 218 25.59 6.70 -19.35
CA ASP A 218 25.76 8.13 -19.58
C ASP A 218 25.90 8.46 -21.07
N LYS A 219 26.64 7.64 -21.82
CA LYS A 219 26.81 7.83 -23.27
C LYS A 219 25.49 7.81 -24.03
N LYS A 220 24.52 7.03 -23.55
CA LYS A 220 23.19 6.91 -24.16
C LYS A 220 22.23 7.99 -23.65
N LEU A 221 22.29 8.30 -22.34
CA LEU A 221 21.23 9.03 -21.66
C LEU A 221 21.54 10.49 -21.38
N SER A 222 22.81 10.89 -21.26
CA SER A 222 23.19 12.28 -20.91
C SER A 222 22.68 13.33 -21.91
N LYS A 223 22.40 12.93 -23.15
CA LYS A 223 21.77 13.81 -24.17
C LYS A 223 20.40 14.35 -23.76
N TYR A 224 19.66 13.62 -22.91
CA TYR A 224 18.32 14.01 -22.45
C TYR A 224 18.36 14.96 -21.25
N PHE A 225 19.54 15.22 -20.69
CA PHE A 225 19.74 15.97 -19.45
C PHE A 225 20.77 17.08 -19.60
N ASN A 226 20.86 17.71 -20.78
CA ASN A 226 21.81 18.79 -21.06
C ASN A 226 23.28 18.39 -20.80
N GLY A 227 23.63 17.12 -21.04
CA GLY A 227 24.97 16.59 -20.82
C GLY A 227 25.25 16.14 -19.38
N GLN A 228 24.29 16.22 -18.46
CA GLN A 228 24.47 15.76 -17.08
C GLN A 228 24.36 14.23 -16.97
N PRO A 229 25.28 13.56 -16.25
CA PRO A 229 25.22 12.12 -16.03
C PRO A 229 24.11 11.74 -15.04
N ILE A 230 23.63 10.50 -15.13
CA ILE A 230 22.59 9.98 -14.23
C ILE A 230 23.26 9.29 -13.05
N ARG A 231 23.00 9.78 -11.83
CA ARG A 231 23.50 9.18 -10.60
C ARG A 231 22.39 9.10 -9.55
N LEU A 232 22.57 8.27 -8.53
CA LEU A 232 21.62 8.16 -7.42
C LEU A 232 21.63 9.45 -6.58
N ASP A 233 22.81 9.95 -6.26
CA ASP A 233 23.09 11.17 -5.50
C ASP A 233 23.20 12.44 -6.37
N GLY A 234 23.11 12.30 -7.69
CA GLY A 234 23.34 13.38 -8.65
C GLY A 234 22.15 14.32 -8.87
N LYS A 235 22.38 15.32 -9.73
CA LYS A 235 21.36 16.17 -10.34
C LYS A 235 21.52 16.02 -11.86
N PRO A 236 20.63 15.29 -12.56
CA PRO A 236 19.37 14.68 -12.10
C PRO A 236 19.54 13.38 -11.28
N ARG A 237 18.63 13.17 -10.32
CA ARG A 237 18.54 11.90 -9.56
C ARG A 237 17.88 10.80 -10.38
N ALA A 238 18.45 9.60 -10.36
CA ALA A 238 17.91 8.43 -11.04
C ALA A 238 16.47 8.08 -10.59
N SER A 239 16.15 8.20 -9.31
CA SER A 239 14.79 7.97 -8.77
C SER A 239 13.74 8.89 -9.39
N GLY A 240 14.11 10.16 -9.62
CA GLY A 240 13.24 11.11 -10.31
C GLY A 240 13.05 10.82 -11.80
N ILE A 241 14.06 10.25 -12.45
CA ILE A 241 13.98 9.81 -13.85
C ILE A 241 13.06 8.59 -13.94
N LEU A 242 13.24 7.60 -13.06
CA LEU A 242 12.38 6.42 -12.98
C LEU A 242 10.91 6.82 -12.77
N ASP A 243 10.63 7.76 -11.87
CA ASP A 243 9.28 8.29 -11.65
C ASP A 243 8.68 8.91 -12.92
N THR A 244 9.46 9.73 -13.64
CA THR A 244 9.02 10.41 -14.86
C THR A 244 8.73 9.41 -15.98
N ILE A 245 9.62 8.43 -16.19
CA ILE A 245 9.44 7.40 -17.21
C ILE A 245 8.26 6.49 -16.86
N ARG A 246 8.16 6.00 -15.62
CA ARG A 246 7.04 5.13 -15.19
C ARG A 246 5.70 5.85 -15.30
N ALA A 247 5.64 7.13 -14.94
CA ALA A 247 4.45 7.93 -15.16
C ALA A 247 4.14 8.05 -16.66
N ALA A 248 5.12 8.36 -17.51
CA ALA A 248 4.92 8.51 -18.95
C ALA A 248 4.43 7.21 -19.62
N THR A 249 5.10 6.10 -19.33
CA THR A 249 4.73 4.77 -19.82
C THR A 249 3.32 4.37 -19.38
N ALA A 250 2.94 4.64 -18.12
CA ALA A 250 1.60 4.33 -17.62
C ALA A 250 0.48 5.09 -18.36
N HIS A 251 0.78 6.29 -18.86
CA HIS A 251 -0.18 7.14 -19.57
C HIS A 251 -0.02 7.09 -21.10
N ASN A 252 0.73 6.12 -21.64
CA ASN A 252 1.03 5.98 -23.07
C ASN A 252 1.64 7.24 -23.69
N ILE A 253 2.40 8.02 -22.91
CA ILE A 253 3.20 9.12 -23.43
C ILE A 253 4.49 8.54 -24.00
N LYS A 254 4.85 8.96 -25.22
CA LYS A 254 6.06 8.51 -25.89
C LYS A 254 7.29 8.91 -25.08
N VAL A 255 8.06 7.91 -24.65
CA VAL A 255 9.37 8.09 -24.01
C VAL A 255 10.47 7.94 -25.06
N PRO A 256 11.68 8.48 -24.81
CA PRO A 256 12.80 8.22 -25.71
C PRO A 256 13.12 6.71 -25.81
N PRO A 257 13.52 6.22 -26.99
CA PRO A 257 13.65 4.78 -27.26
C PRO A 257 14.66 4.07 -26.35
N GLU A 258 15.68 4.78 -25.88
CA GLU A 258 16.68 4.25 -24.94
C GLU A 258 16.07 3.90 -23.58
N PHE A 259 14.96 4.52 -23.19
CA PHE A 259 14.20 4.17 -21.98
C PHE A 259 13.13 3.09 -22.24
N GLU A 260 12.92 2.68 -23.49
CA GLU A 260 12.10 1.50 -23.82
C GLU A 260 12.93 0.21 -23.75
N GLU A 261 14.26 0.31 -23.83
CA GLU A 261 15.18 -0.81 -23.66
C GLU A 261 15.11 -1.35 -22.21
N LYS A 262 14.62 -2.59 -22.06
CA LYS A 262 14.55 -3.27 -20.74
C LYS A 262 15.90 -3.27 -20.02
N GLY A 263 17.00 -3.52 -20.74
CA GLY A 263 18.34 -3.53 -20.14
C GLY A 263 18.77 -2.19 -19.52
N VAL A 264 18.24 -1.07 -20.03
CA VAL A 264 18.51 0.26 -19.45
C VAL A 264 17.61 0.50 -18.24
N MET A 265 16.31 0.24 -18.39
CA MET A 265 15.34 0.48 -17.32
C MET A 265 15.53 -0.44 -16.11
N ASP A 266 15.86 -1.72 -16.34
CA ASP A 266 16.07 -2.68 -15.25
C ASP A 266 17.32 -2.32 -14.43
N VAL A 267 18.36 -1.77 -15.06
CA VAL A 267 19.56 -1.29 -14.35
C VAL A 267 19.25 -0.05 -13.51
N ILE A 268 18.53 0.92 -14.07
CA ILE A 268 18.10 2.13 -13.34
C ILE A 268 17.18 1.74 -12.18
N GLU A 269 16.19 0.89 -12.43
CA GLU A 269 15.25 0.44 -11.41
C GLU A 269 15.97 -0.32 -10.30
N LYS A 270 16.89 -1.24 -10.62
CA LYS A 270 17.67 -1.97 -9.61
C LYS A 270 18.49 -1.02 -8.72
N ALA A 271 19.14 -0.02 -9.32
CA ALA A 271 19.90 0.96 -8.55
C ALA A 271 19.00 1.80 -7.63
N VAL A 272 17.83 2.23 -8.12
CA VAL A 272 16.88 3.02 -7.35
C VAL A 272 16.19 2.18 -6.27
N VAL A 273 15.80 0.94 -6.56
CA VAL A 273 15.25 0.01 -5.57
C VAL A 273 16.29 -0.26 -4.48
N ALA A 274 17.57 -0.41 -4.83
CA ALA A 274 18.62 -0.56 -3.84
C ALA A 274 18.75 0.70 -2.95
N GLU A 275 18.76 1.91 -3.54
CA GLU A 275 18.79 3.17 -2.77
C GLU A 275 17.65 3.28 -1.74
N TRP A 276 16.44 2.83 -2.09
CA TRP A 276 15.25 3.03 -1.26
C TRP A 276 14.90 1.84 -0.35
N PHE A 277 15.23 0.61 -0.74
CA PHE A 277 14.68 -0.61 -0.15
C PHE A 277 15.70 -1.71 0.14
N SER A 278 17.01 -1.49 -0.09
CA SER A 278 18.02 -2.54 0.19
C SER A 278 18.24 -2.81 1.68
N ASP A 279 17.82 -1.88 2.55
CA ASP A 279 18.01 -2.03 3.98
C ASP A 279 17.04 -3.05 4.56
N LYS A 280 17.62 -4.12 5.11
CA LYS A 280 16.92 -5.24 5.75
C LYS A 280 17.35 -5.39 7.20
N THR A 281 18.00 -4.38 7.79
CA THR A 281 18.39 -4.39 9.19
C THR A 281 17.17 -4.46 10.09
N GLU A 282 17.28 -5.18 11.22
CA GLU A 282 16.21 -5.27 12.21
C GLU A 282 15.82 -3.89 12.75
N GLU A 283 16.78 -2.98 12.89
CA GLU A 283 16.52 -1.62 13.36
C GLU A 283 15.59 -0.84 12.42
N VAL A 284 15.81 -0.91 11.10
CA VAL A 284 14.92 -0.25 10.13
C VAL A 284 13.58 -0.94 9.98
N ARG A 285 13.52 -2.28 10.12
CA ARG A 285 12.24 -2.99 10.18
C ARG A 285 11.41 -2.52 11.38
N ARG A 286 12.04 -2.40 12.55
CA ARG A 286 11.41 -1.95 13.79
C ARG A 286 10.93 -0.51 13.73
N LEU A 287 11.83 0.41 13.38
CA LEU A 287 11.53 1.85 13.31
C LEU A 287 10.67 2.23 12.11
N GLY A 288 10.73 1.47 11.02
CA GLY A 288 9.97 1.73 9.80
C GLY A 288 8.55 1.21 9.88
N ILE A 289 8.39 -0.12 9.79
CA ILE A 289 7.09 -0.78 9.58
C ILE A 289 6.61 -1.53 10.82
N GLY A 290 7.42 -1.65 11.88
CA GLY A 290 7.05 -2.30 13.14
C GLY A 290 5.72 -1.82 13.72
N ARG A 291 5.51 -0.49 13.80
CA ARG A 291 4.23 0.10 14.27
C ARG A 291 3.03 -0.26 13.39
N LEU A 292 3.23 -0.50 12.09
CA LEU A 292 2.16 -0.94 11.20
C LEU A 292 1.78 -2.39 11.46
N LEU A 293 2.80 -3.23 11.67
CA LEU A 293 2.62 -4.65 11.96
C LEU A 293 1.95 -4.85 13.31
N ASP A 294 2.26 -3.98 14.29
CA ASP A 294 1.59 -3.98 15.58
C ASP A 294 0.08 -3.68 15.44
N ASP A 295 -0.29 -2.65 14.68
CA ASP A 295 -1.68 -2.33 14.34
C ASP A 295 -2.38 -3.52 13.63
N LEU A 296 -1.69 -4.18 12.69
CA LEU A 296 -2.20 -5.35 11.96
C LEU A 296 -2.45 -6.53 12.91
N SER A 297 -1.44 -6.90 13.69
CA SER A 297 -1.44 -8.00 14.65
C SER A 297 -2.49 -7.81 15.75
N THR A 298 -2.60 -6.59 16.28
CA THR A 298 -3.60 -6.23 17.30
C THR A 298 -5.01 -6.39 16.78
N LYS A 299 -5.30 -5.95 15.56
CA LYS A 299 -6.63 -6.09 14.95
C LYS A 299 -6.99 -7.54 14.63
N MET A 300 -6.04 -8.34 14.15
CA MET A 300 -6.24 -9.78 13.99
C MET A 300 -6.52 -10.45 15.34
N GLN A 301 -5.74 -10.11 16.37
CA GLN A 301 -5.94 -10.68 17.70
C GLN A 301 -7.29 -10.28 18.30
N HIS A 302 -7.71 -9.04 18.10
CA HIS A 302 -9.03 -8.57 18.54
C HIS A 302 -10.15 -9.41 17.91
N LYS A 303 -10.04 -9.71 16.60
CA LYS A 303 -10.97 -10.59 15.90
C LYS A 303 -10.98 -12.01 16.47
N VAL A 304 -9.80 -12.58 16.77
CA VAL A 304 -9.70 -13.92 17.37
C VAL A 304 -10.34 -13.99 18.75
N VAL A 305 -10.18 -12.96 19.58
CA VAL A 305 -10.74 -12.93 20.95
C VAL A 305 -12.26 -12.73 20.94
N HIS A 306 -12.77 -11.86 20.07
CA HIS A 306 -14.19 -11.51 20.05
C HIS A 306 -15.02 -12.33 19.05
N GLY A 307 -14.36 -13.02 18.13
CA GLY A 307 -14.98 -13.84 17.08
C GLY A 307 -16.04 -13.06 16.30
N LYS A 308 -17.26 -13.61 16.28
CA LYS A 308 -18.42 -13.02 15.58
C LYS A 308 -18.96 -11.73 16.23
N LYS A 309 -18.52 -11.38 17.45
CA LYS A 309 -18.92 -10.11 18.10
C LYS A 309 -18.19 -8.91 17.51
N ASP A 310 -17.02 -9.12 16.90
CA ASP A 310 -16.33 -8.09 16.15
C ASP A 310 -16.90 -8.07 14.72
N PRO A 311 -17.64 -7.01 14.32
CA PRO A 311 -18.23 -6.92 12.99
C PRO A 311 -17.18 -6.72 11.90
N LEU A 312 -15.96 -6.31 12.24
CA LEU A 312 -14.95 -5.92 11.27
C LEU A 312 -14.50 -7.12 10.42
N LYS A 313 -14.69 -6.99 9.10
CA LYS A 313 -14.37 -8.02 8.11
C LYS A 313 -13.26 -7.60 7.17
N ILE A 314 -13.31 -6.38 6.64
CA ILE A 314 -12.33 -5.90 5.67
C ILE A 314 -11.75 -4.54 6.07
N LEU A 315 -10.43 -4.44 5.96
CA LEU A 315 -9.70 -3.21 6.18
C LEU A 315 -8.94 -2.88 4.91
N VAL A 316 -9.15 -1.68 4.37
CA VAL A 316 -8.42 -1.23 3.17
C VAL A 316 -7.63 0.02 3.51
N HIS A 317 -6.32 -0.08 3.35
CA HIS A 317 -5.34 0.93 3.66
C HIS A 317 -4.70 1.45 2.36
N SER A 318 -4.98 2.69 1.97
CA SER A 318 -4.26 3.33 0.86
C SER A 318 -2.92 3.85 1.36
N THR A 319 -1.82 3.31 0.82
CA THR A 319 -0.44 3.66 1.16
C THR A 319 0.39 4.10 -0.08
N HIS A 320 1.70 4.21 0.08
CA HIS A 320 2.68 4.48 -0.97
C HIS A 320 3.45 3.21 -1.37
N ASP A 321 4.26 3.33 -2.42
CA ASP A 321 5.26 2.32 -2.81
C ASP A 321 6.16 1.95 -1.63
N THR A 322 6.62 2.95 -0.87
CA THR A 322 7.46 2.73 0.32
C THR A 322 6.78 1.89 1.40
N GLY A 323 5.46 2.01 1.57
CA GLY A 323 4.70 1.19 2.52
C GLY A 323 4.61 -0.28 2.07
N LEU A 324 4.36 -0.53 0.79
CA LEU A 324 4.32 -1.90 0.25
C LEU A 324 5.70 -2.56 0.25
N ALA A 325 6.71 -1.85 -0.24
CA ALA A 325 8.08 -2.34 -0.24
C ALA A 325 8.55 -2.58 1.20
N GLY A 326 8.27 -1.67 2.14
CA GLY A 326 8.60 -1.86 3.55
C GLY A 326 7.94 -3.11 4.16
N LEU A 327 6.65 -3.36 3.89
CA LEU A 327 5.96 -4.57 4.34
C LEU A 327 6.60 -5.83 3.75
N ALA A 328 6.83 -5.86 2.43
CA ALA A 328 7.41 -7.01 1.75
C ALA A 328 8.87 -7.27 2.17
N SER A 329 9.66 -6.22 2.37
CA SER A 329 11.06 -6.31 2.82
C SER A 329 11.19 -6.75 4.27
N THR A 330 10.24 -6.35 5.13
CA THR A 330 10.20 -6.77 6.54
C THR A 330 9.94 -8.27 6.68
N PHE A 331 9.13 -8.83 5.78
CA PHE A 331 8.83 -10.26 5.75
C PHE A 331 9.78 -11.07 4.84
N ASP A 332 10.86 -10.47 4.32
CA ASP A 332 11.84 -11.15 3.45
C ASP A 332 11.23 -11.75 2.16
N VAL A 333 10.15 -11.14 1.65
CA VAL A 333 9.42 -11.59 0.45
C VAL A 333 9.36 -10.53 -0.66
N PHE A 334 10.16 -9.47 -0.54
CA PHE A 334 10.26 -8.43 -1.55
C PHE A 334 10.91 -8.94 -2.83
N ASP A 335 10.35 -8.57 -3.98
CA ASP A 335 10.79 -9.04 -5.30
C ASP A 335 11.88 -8.16 -5.93
N ASP A 336 12.46 -7.25 -5.14
CA ASP A 336 13.47 -6.26 -5.54
C ASP A 336 13.05 -5.46 -6.80
N LYS A 337 11.75 -5.20 -6.94
CA LYS A 337 11.16 -4.37 -8.00
C LYS A 337 10.36 -3.24 -7.40
N TRP A 338 10.29 -2.12 -8.12
CA TRP A 338 9.50 -1.00 -7.66
C TRP A 338 8.01 -1.37 -7.67
N PRO A 339 7.28 -1.24 -6.54
CA PRO A 339 5.87 -1.60 -6.49
C PRO A 339 5.07 -0.83 -7.54
N GLN A 340 4.32 -1.52 -8.40
CA GLN A 340 3.56 -0.89 -9.48
C GLN A 340 2.41 -0.01 -8.97
N PHE A 341 1.91 0.92 -9.79
CA PHE A 341 0.69 1.67 -9.47
C PHE A 341 -0.46 0.69 -9.22
N THR A 342 -1.31 0.99 -8.24
CA THR A 342 -2.41 0.11 -7.82
C THR A 342 -1.97 -1.31 -7.40
N GLY A 343 -0.66 -1.51 -7.16
CA GLY A 343 -0.16 -2.75 -6.56
C GLY A 343 -0.67 -2.89 -5.12
N SER A 344 -0.83 -4.13 -4.65
CA SER A 344 -1.37 -4.39 -3.33
C SER A 344 -0.70 -5.55 -2.60
N ILE A 345 -0.74 -5.47 -1.27
CA ILE A 345 -0.47 -6.57 -0.33
C ILE A 345 -1.76 -6.87 0.41
N THR A 346 -2.13 -8.14 0.54
CA THR A 346 -3.30 -8.57 1.31
C THR A 346 -2.88 -9.57 2.37
N PHE A 347 -3.31 -9.34 3.61
CA PHE A 347 -3.24 -10.32 4.70
C PHE A 347 -4.63 -10.87 4.97
N GLU A 348 -4.76 -12.18 4.97
CA GLU A 348 -6.02 -12.87 5.19
C GLU A 348 -5.90 -13.75 6.43
N LEU A 349 -6.79 -13.53 7.40
CA LEU A 349 -6.89 -14.30 8.62
C LEU A 349 -7.91 -15.41 8.43
N PHE A 350 -7.48 -16.65 8.59
CA PHE A 350 -8.29 -17.85 8.53
C PHE A 350 -8.38 -18.50 9.89
N LYS A 351 -9.51 -19.15 10.15
CA LYS A 351 -9.74 -20.01 11.30
C LYS A 351 -9.91 -21.44 10.81
N SER A 352 -9.19 -22.36 11.45
CA SER A 352 -9.36 -23.79 11.22
C SER A 352 -10.45 -24.34 12.12
N GLU A 353 -11.46 -24.92 11.49
CA GLU A 353 -12.37 -25.86 12.14
C GLU A 353 -11.69 -27.22 12.17
N ARG A 354 -10.76 -27.43 13.10
CA ARG A 354 -10.45 -28.81 13.48
C ARG A 354 -11.72 -29.36 14.12
N GLU A 355 -12.40 -30.27 13.42
CA GLU A 355 -13.26 -31.24 14.11
C GLU A 355 -12.41 -31.81 15.25
N ALA A 356 -12.94 -31.78 16.47
CA ALA A 356 -12.34 -32.46 17.60
C ALA A 356 -12.33 -33.97 17.31
N SER A 357 -11.37 -34.42 16.51
CA SER A 357 -11.20 -35.82 16.15
C SER A 357 -10.73 -36.56 17.40
N GLY A 358 -11.70 -37.10 18.14
CA GLY A 358 -11.50 -38.11 19.17
C GLY A 358 -10.80 -37.62 20.43
N SER A 359 -11.39 -36.66 21.17
CA SER A 359 -11.12 -36.60 22.60
C SER A 359 -11.67 -37.89 23.23
N SER A 360 -10.81 -38.88 23.42
CA SER A 360 -11.12 -40.08 24.19
C SER A 360 -11.72 -39.64 25.52
N ILE A 361 -12.88 -40.21 25.88
CA ILE A 361 -13.65 -39.91 27.11
C ILE A 361 -12.78 -40.05 28.38
N LEU A 362 -11.61 -40.69 28.28
CA LEU A 362 -10.59 -40.81 29.33
C LEU A 362 -9.77 -39.54 29.62
N GLN A 363 -9.71 -38.56 28.70
CA GLN A 363 -8.91 -37.34 28.89
C GLN A 363 -9.65 -36.22 29.64
N THR A 364 -10.97 -36.32 29.76
CA THR A 364 -11.81 -35.30 30.41
C THR A 364 -11.75 -35.36 31.95
N ILE A 365 -11.15 -36.40 32.53
CA ILE A 365 -11.17 -36.64 33.99
C ILE A 365 -9.92 -36.08 34.70
N PHE A 366 -8.84 -35.71 33.98
CA PHE A 366 -7.54 -35.38 34.61
C PHE A 366 -6.93 -33.99 34.31
N SER A 367 -7.71 -32.96 33.98
CA SER A 367 -7.17 -31.57 34.01
C SER A 367 -8.24 -30.51 34.27
N PRO A 368 -8.34 -29.98 35.49
CA PRO A 368 -9.10 -28.77 35.78
C PRO A 368 -8.11 -27.60 35.88
N LEU A 369 -7.68 -27.05 34.75
CA LEU A 369 -7.17 -25.67 34.56
C LEU A 369 -6.50 -25.60 33.17
N TRP A 370 -6.92 -24.64 32.34
CA TRP A 370 -6.42 -24.33 30.98
C TRP A 370 -7.10 -25.06 29.82
N SER A 371 -8.37 -24.72 29.60
CA SER A 371 -8.99 -24.79 28.28
C SER A 371 -8.32 -23.79 27.32
N LYS A 372 -7.34 -24.23 26.53
CA LYS A 372 -6.91 -23.51 25.30
C LYS A 372 -8.10 -23.50 24.34
N PRO A 373 -8.46 -22.37 23.70
CA PRO A 373 -9.51 -22.38 22.69
C PRO A 373 -9.09 -23.29 21.52
N ASN A 374 -9.97 -24.23 21.19
CA ASN A 374 -9.78 -25.35 20.24
C ASN A 374 -9.64 -24.96 18.76
N SER A 375 -9.48 -23.67 18.44
CA SER A 375 -9.42 -23.17 17.05
C SER A 375 -8.05 -22.56 16.75
N GLU A 376 -7.32 -23.19 15.83
CA GLU A 376 -6.07 -22.65 15.30
C GLU A 376 -6.38 -21.60 14.22
N HIS A 377 -5.60 -20.52 14.20
CA HIS A 377 -5.74 -19.45 13.21
C HIS A 377 -4.49 -19.36 12.36
N TYR A 378 -4.68 -19.01 11.10
CA TYR A 378 -3.65 -18.94 10.07
C TYR A 378 -3.70 -17.61 9.34
N VAL A 379 -2.55 -17.08 8.96
CA VAL A 379 -2.39 -15.84 8.20
C VAL A 379 -1.79 -16.18 6.85
N ARG A 380 -2.45 -15.74 5.78
CA ARG A 380 -1.91 -15.80 4.42
C ARG A 380 -1.58 -14.40 3.93
N MET A 381 -0.35 -14.19 3.50
CA MET A 381 0.09 -12.96 2.84
C MET A 381 0.09 -13.14 1.32
N ARG A 382 -0.50 -12.18 0.62
CA ARG A 382 -0.50 -12.12 -0.85
C ARG A 382 0.14 -10.81 -1.30
N TYR A 383 1.03 -10.87 -2.28
CA TYR A 383 1.65 -9.69 -2.89
C TYR A 383 1.51 -9.77 -4.41
N GLN A 384 0.91 -8.74 -5.02
CA GLN A 384 0.65 -8.67 -6.47
C GLN A 384 0.06 -9.98 -7.05
N ASN A 385 -1.06 -10.45 -6.47
CA ASN A 385 -1.77 -11.68 -6.84
C ASN A 385 -1.07 -13.02 -6.56
N LYS A 386 0.10 -13.02 -5.90
CA LYS A 386 0.83 -14.25 -5.54
C LYS A 386 0.73 -14.53 -4.05
N ASN A 387 0.54 -15.80 -3.68
CA ASN A 387 0.73 -16.24 -2.29
C ASN A 387 2.22 -16.17 -1.96
N MET A 388 2.54 -15.59 -0.82
CA MET A 388 3.91 -15.49 -0.33
C MET A 388 4.13 -16.53 0.75
N VAL A 389 5.21 -17.30 0.64
CA VAL A 389 5.69 -18.17 1.71
C VAL A 389 6.56 -17.31 2.61
N LEU A 390 6.12 -17.11 3.86
CA LEU A 390 6.82 -16.26 4.81
C LEU A 390 7.96 -17.05 5.45
N PRO A 391 9.24 -16.64 5.28
CA PRO A 391 10.38 -17.34 5.88
C PRO A 391 10.27 -17.50 7.40
N ILE A 392 9.62 -16.53 8.06
CA ILE A 392 9.36 -16.50 9.50
C ILE A 392 8.50 -17.68 10.00
N CYS A 393 7.81 -18.38 9.10
CA CYS A 393 6.92 -19.50 9.42
C CYS A 393 7.38 -20.80 8.75
N ALA A 394 8.60 -20.85 8.20
CA ALA A 394 9.11 -21.99 7.44
C ALA A 394 9.38 -23.23 8.30
N GLU A 395 9.63 -23.06 9.61
CA GLU A 395 9.86 -24.17 10.53
C GLU A 395 8.61 -25.06 10.69
N GLU A 396 8.85 -26.34 10.96
CA GLU A 396 7.77 -27.31 11.17
C GLU A 396 6.90 -26.91 12.38
N GLY A 397 5.58 -26.96 12.20
CA GLY A 397 4.61 -26.53 13.22
C GLY A 397 4.30 -25.02 13.25
N LYS A 398 5.03 -24.19 12.47
CA LYS A 398 4.74 -22.75 12.32
C LYS A 398 3.87 -22.40 11.12
N HIS A 399 3.53 -23.37 10.28
CA HIS A 399 2.62 -23.24 9.13
C HIS A 399 1.66 -24.43 9.05
N LEU A 400 0.60 -24.31 8.23
CA LEU A 400 -0.33 -25.40 7.98
C LEU A 400 0.39 -26.54 7.24
N PRO A 401 0.32 -27.81 7.70
CA PRO A 401 0.98 -28.92 7.02
C PRO A 401 0.54 -29.03 5.55
N SER A 402 1.51 -29.19 4.65
CA SER A 402 1.33 -29.20 3.18
C SER A 402 1.02 -27.85 2.51
N PHE A 403 0.81 -26.78 3.28
CA PHE A 403 0.50 -25.44 2.76
C PHE A 403 1.39 -24.37 3.44
N PRO A 404 2.66 -24.23 3.00
CA PRO A 404 3.63 -23.32 3.63
C PRO A 404 3.26 -21.83 3.52
N GLU A 405 2.30 -21.47 2.66
CA GLU A 405 1.78 -20.11 2.54
C GLU A 405 0.80 -19.70 3.66
N PHE A 406 0.33 -20.65 4.47
CA PHE A 406 -0.53 -20.40 5.63
C PHE A 406 0.31 -20.44 6.90
N CYS A 407 0.79 -19.27 7.31
CA CYS A 407 1.52 -19.12 8.57
C CYS A 407 0.58 -19.23 9.77
N THR A 408 0.99 -19.89 10.85
CA THR A 408 0.22 -19.85 12.10
C THR A 408 0.19 -18.43 12.68
N LEU A 409 -0.95 -18.01 13.23
CA LEU A 409 -1.07 -16.69 13.86
C LEU A 409 -0.07 -16.52 15.02
N ALA A 410 0.24 -17.60 15.75
CA ALA A 410 1.21 -17.56 16.84
C ALA A 410 2.62 -17.19 16.35
N ALA A 411 3.13 -17.87 15.32
CA ALA A 411 4.44 -17.56 14.74
C ALA A 411 4.48 -16.16 14.11
N PHE A 412 3.40 -15.77 13.43
CA PHE A 412 3.27 -14.42 12.88
C PHE A 412 3.37 -13.35 13.99
N ARG A 413 2.62 -13.54 15.08
CA ARG A 413 2.58 -12.59 16.20
C ARG A 413 3.89 -12.51 16.96
N GLU A 414 4.55 -13.64 17.19
CA GLU A 414 5.87 -13.69 17.84
C GLU A 414 6.86 -12.80 17.08
N ARG A 415 6.96 -12.99 15.77
CA ARG A 415 7.86 -12.18 14.94
C ARG A 415 7.45 -10.71 14.87
N VAL A 416 6.15 -10.42 14.77
CA VAL A 416 5.68 -9.04 14.80
C VAL A 416 6.05 -8.36 16.11
N GLN A 417 5.92 -9.05 17.25
CA GLN A 417 6.25 -8.49 18.56
C GLN A 417 7.75 -8.17 18.69
N GLU A 418 8.64 -9.00 18.13
CA GLU A 418 10.07 -8.69 18.03
C GLU A 418 10.37 -7.46 17.17
N LEU A 419 9.50 -7.18 16.20
CA LEU A 419 9.62 -6.04 15.30
C LEU A 419 8.88 -4.80 15.82
N THR A 420 8.07 -4.92 16.86
CA THR A 420 7.38 -3.77 17.45
C THR A 420 8.34 -3.00 18.38
N PRO A 421 8.53 -1.68 18.16
CA PRO A 421 9.27 -0.83 19.08
C PRO A 421 8.54 -0.73 20.42
N LEU A 422 9.26 -0.88 21.54
CA LEU A 422 8.67 -0.81 22.88
C LEU A 422 8.36 0.64 23.26
N ASP A 423 9.31 1.52 22.92
CA ASP A 423 9.16 2.96 23.06
C ASP A 423 9.69 3.61 21.78
N TYR A 424 8.77 3.87 20.86
CA TYR A 424 9.11 4.43 19.57
C TYR A 424 9.76 5.81 19.67
N GLU A 425 9.37 6.64 20.66
CA GLU A 425 9.91 7.99 20.78
C GLU A 425 11.37 7.96 21.23
N SER A 426 11.71 7.12 22.21
CA SER A 426 13.10 6.97 22.66
C SER A 426 13.96 6.21 21.65
N GLU A 427 13.46 5.17 20.98
CA GLU A 427 14.20 4.46 19.92
C GLU A 427 14.43 5.36 18.69
N CYS A 428 13.57 6.36 18.44
CA CYS A 428 13.74 7.36 17.39
C CYS A 428 14.64 8.54 17.77
N ALA A 429 14.96 8.70 19.06
CA ALA A 429 15.87 9.74 19.51
C ALA A 429 17.29 9.44 19.00
N PRO A 430 18.02 10.43 18.44
CA PRO A 430 19.40 10.23 18.05
C PRO A 430 20.23 9.89 19.31
N ALA A 431 21.11 8.89 19.20
CA ALA A 431 21.96 8.45 20.29
C ALA A 431 22.64 9.65 20.98
N GLY A 432 22.36 9.86 22.27
CA GLY A 432 22.90 10.95 23.07
C GLY A 432 21.91 11.99 23.60
N ARG A 433 20.60 11.87 23.30
CA ARG A 433 19.55 12.61 24.03
C ARG A 433 18.64 11.65 24.77
N THR A 434 18.86 11.49 26.07
CA THR A 434 17.85 10.97 26.99
C THR A 434 16.64 11.90 26.94
N PRO A 435 15.40 11.39 26.86
CA PRO A 435 14.21 12.21 27.08
C PRO A 435 14.32 12.85 28.48
N ALA A 436 14.04 14.15 28.56
CA ALA A 436 14.05 14.92 29.81
C ALA A 436 12.78 14.69 30.62
#